data_AF-A0A3D2FMW9-F1
#
_entry.id   AF-A0A3D2FMW9-F1
#
_cell.length_a   1.000
_cell.length_b   1.000
_cell.length_c   1.000
_cell.angle_alpha   90.00
_cell.angle_beta   90.00
_cell.angle_gamma   90.00
#
_symmetry.space_group_name_H-M   'P 1'
#
loop_
_entity.id
_entity.type
_entity.pdbx_description
1 polymer ?
#
loop_
_entity_poly.entity_id
_entity_poly.type
_entity_poly.pdbx_seq_one_letter_code
_entity_poly.pdbx_strand_id
1 'polypeptide(L)'
;IEIPTLDGKALIKIPAETQSGRQFRLRGKGIKGVRSSSHGDLHCHVIVETPVNLTERQKELLREFEAINDTDSGRHNPRAKSWMDKVKDFFAQ
;
A
#
# COMPACT_ATOMS: atom_id res chain seq x y z
N ILE A 1 11.06 -7.97 3.05
CA ILE A 1 10.31 -8.05 4.32
C ILE A 1 10.06 -9.52 4.63
N GLU A 2 10.24 -9.92 5.88
CA GLU A 2 9.92 -11.28 6.34
C GLU A 2 8.43 -11.38 6.68
N ILE A 3 7.76 -12.39 6.14
CA ILE A 3 6.36 -12.67 6.38
C ILE A 3 6.25 -14.01 7.11
N PRO A 4 5.51 -14.09 8.24
CA PRO A 4 5.22 -15.35 8.89
C PRO A 4 4.28 -16.20 8.03
N THR A 5 4.59 -17.48 7.92
CA THR A 5 3.83 -18.50 7.19
C THR A 5 3.64 -19.71 8.11
N LEU A 6 2.78 -20.65 7.71
CA LEU A 6 2.51 -21.86 8.50
C LEU A 6 3.78 -22.73 8.70
N ASP A 7 4.69 -22.72 7.72
CA ASP A 7 5.91 -23.54 7.72
C ASP A 7 7.16 -22.75 8.15
N GLY A 8 7.00 -21.55 8.73
CA GLY A 8 8.10 -20.68 9.13
C GLY A 8 8.01 -19.30 8.49
N LYS A 9 9.07 -18.84 7.82
CA LYS A 9 9.14 -17.48 7.26
C LYS A 9 9.32 -17.50 5.74
N ALA A 10 8.71 -16.53 5.07
CA ALA A 10 8.94 -16.26 3.65
C ALA A 10 9.46 -14.84 3.46
N LEU A 11 10.41 -14.66 2.54
CA LEU A 11 10.89 -13.35 2.14
C LEU A 11 10.07 -12.83 0.97
N ILE A 12 9.53 -11.62 1.13
CA ILE A 12 8.88 -10.88 0.05
C ILE A 12 9.65 -9.62 -0.29
N LYS A 13 9.85 -9.39 -1.59
CA LYS A 13 10.35 -8.12 -2.12
C LYS A 13 9.16 -7.20 -2.35
N ILE A 14 9.13 -6.06 -1.66
CA ILE A 14 8.14 -5.01 -1.91
C ILE A 14 8.77 -4.00 -2.88
N PRO A 15 8.24 -3.85 -4.11
CA PRO A 15 8.70 -2.82 -5.02
C PRO A 15 8.48 -1.42 -4.45
N ALA A 16 9.32 -0.46 -4.85
CA ALA A 16 9.06 0.95 -4.58
C ALA A 16 7.67 1.36 -5.09
N GLU A 17 7.09 2.39 -4.47
CA GLU A 17 5.78 2.95 -4.84
C GLU A 17 4.57 2.00 -4.64
N THR A 18 4.76 0.88 -3.93
CA THR A 18 3.67 -0.04 -3.59
C THR A 18 2.58 0.68 -2.80
N GLN A 19 1.38 0.71 -3.37
CA GLN A 19 0.21 1.34 -2.76
C GLN A 19 -0.41 0.44 -1.69
N SER A 20 -1.03 1.07 -0.69
CA SER A 20 -1.85 0.34 0.29
C SER A 20 -3.03 -0.37 -0.40
N GLY A 21 -3.37 -1.56 0.09
CA GLY A 21 -4.35 -2.46 -0.52
C GLY A 21 -3.76 -3.36 -1.61
N ARG A 22 -2.50 -3.15 -2.03
CA ARG A 22 -1.84 -4.07 -2.97
C ARG A 22 -1.73 -5.46 -2.35
N GLN A 23 -2.09 -6.46 -3.14
CA GLN A 23 -2.01 -7.86 -2.75
C GLN A 23 -0.78 -8.52 -3.38
N PHE A 24 -0.09 -9.31 -2.58
CA PHE A 24 0.99 -10.16 -3.03
C PHE A 24 0.63 -11.62 -2.76
N ARG A 25 0.90 -12.48 -3.75
CA ARG A 25 0.58 -13.89 -3.66
C ARG A 25 1.85 -14.71 -3.47
N LEU A 26 1.92 -15.44 -2.38
CA LEU A 26 2.97 -16.40 -2.09
C LEU A 26 2.45 -17.79 -2.44
N ARG A 27 2.91 -18.31 -3.58
CA ARG A 27 2.45 -19.59 -4.10
C ARG A 27 2.87 -20.75 -3.20
N GLY A 28 1.94 -21.66 -2.92
CA GLY A 28 2.21 -22.87 -2.14
C GLY A 28 2.52 -22.63 -0.66
N LYS A 29 2.25 -21.42 -0.14
CA LYS A 29 2.41 -21.06 1.28
C LYS A 29 1.09 -20.97 2.05
N GLY A 30 0.00 -21.35 1.41
CA GLY A 30 -1.31 -21.47 2.01
C GLY A 30 -1.57 -22.87 2.60
N ILE A 31 -2.77 -23.06 3.13
CA ILE A 31 -3.16 -24.29 3.81
C ILE A 31 -3.21 -25.46 2.81
N LYS A 32 -2.75 -26.64 3.22
CA LYS A 32 -2.94 -27.89 2.48
C LYS A 32 -4.39 -28.36 2.63
N GLY A 33 -5.09 -28.54 1.52
CA GLY A 33 -6.45 -29.07 1.54
C GLY A 33 -6.48 -30.54 1.96
N VAL A 34 -7.50 -30.94 2.73
CA VAL A 34 -7.65 -32.32 3.25
C VAL A 34 -7.62 -33.39 2.15
N ARG A 35 -8.18 -33.07 0.97
CA ARG A 35 -8.23 -33.95 -0.21
C ARG A 35 -7.26 -33.51 -1.33
N SER A 36 -6.45 -32.48 -1.09
CA SER A 36 -5.52 -31.93 -2.08
C SER A 36 -4.10 -32.39 -1.79
N SER A 37 -3.38 -32.76 -2.85
CA SER A 37 -1.94 -33.05 -2.74
C SER A 37 -1.11 -31.76 -2.60
N SER A 38 -1.60 -30.64 -3.14
CA SER A 38 -0.90 -29.35 -3.16
C SER A 38 -1.33 -28.41 -2.03
N HIS A 39 -0.39 -27.57 -1.61
CA HIS A 39 -0.65 -26.42 -0.74
C HIS A 39 -1.39 -25.32 -1.50
N GLY A 40 -2.27 -24.59 -0.81
CA GLY A 40 -2.86 -23.36 -1.35
C GLY A 40 -1.87 -22.20 -1.40
N ASP A 41 -2.37 -21.02 -1.71
CA ASP A 41 -1.58 -19.79 -1.77
C ASP A 41 -1.87 -18.89 -0.56
N LEU A 42 -0.85 -18.15 -0.12
CA LEU A 42 -1.01 -17.11 0.90
C LEU A 42 -1.11 -15.74 0.22
N HIS A 43 -2.17 -15.01 0.52
CA HIS A 43 -2.38 -13.65 0.04
C HIS A 43 -2.01 -12.66 1.14
N CYS A 44 -0.99 -11.83 0.88
CA CYS A 44 -0.55 -10.78 1.78
C CYS A 44 -1.09 -9.44 1.30
N HIS A 45 -1.81 -8.73 2.17
CA HIS A 45 -2.32 -7.40 1.89
C HIS A 45 -1.38 -6.35 2.50
N VAL A 46 -0.93 -5.39 1.70
CA VAL A 46 -0.09 -4.30 2.21
C VAL A 46 -0.95 -3.21 2.81
N ILE A 47 -0.67 -2.85 4.06
CA ILE A 47 -1.29 -1.73 4.76
C ILE A 47 -0.17 -0.75 5.09
N VAL A 48 -0.34 0.50 4.66
CA VAL A 48 0.56 1.58 5.03
C VAL A 48 -0.09 2.31 6.20
N GLU A 49 0.53 2.19 7.37
CA GLU A 49 0.09 2.89 8.57
C GLU A 49 0.58 4.34 8.54
N THR A 50 -0.32 5.28 8.78
CA THR A 50 0.04 6.70 8.88
C THR A 50 0.47 7.01 10.31
N PRO A 51 1.68 7.53 10.54
CA PRO A 51 2.20 7.75 11.88
C PRO A 51 1.44 8.85 12.63
N VAL A 52 1.28 8.67 13.94
CA VAL A 52 0.69 9.64 14.87
C VAL A 52 1.75 10.18 15.84
N ASN A 53 1.44 11.26 16.55
CA ASN A 53 2.33 11.86 17.57
C ASN A 53 3.74 12.20 17.06
N LEU A 54 3.77 12.95 15.95
CA LEU A 54 5.02 13.30 15.27
C LEU A 54 5.86 14.30 16.05
N THR A 55 7.17 14.08 16.05
CA THR A 55 8.18 15.04 16.49
C THR A 55 8.26 16.24 15.55
N GLU A 56 8.85 17.35 15.99
CA GLU A 56 8.99 18.55 15.16
C GLU A 56 9.78 18.29 13.87
N ARG A 57 10.86 17.50 13.93
CA ARG A 57 11.64 17.13 12.74
C ARG A 57 10.83 16.30 11.75
N GLN A 58 9.99 15.38 12.22
CA GLN A 58 9.13 14.58 11.34
C GLN A 58 8.08 15.46 10.64
N LYS A 59 7.48 16.43 11.36
CA LYS A 59 6.54 17.38 10.76
C LYS A 59 7.22 18.24 9.69
N GLU A 60 8.44 18.70 9.93
CA GLU A 60 9.22 19.47 8.96
C GLU A 60 9.44 18.69 7.66
N LEU A 61 9.88 17.43 7.75
CA LEU A 61 10.09 16.56 6.59
C LEU A 61 8.80 16.31 5.80
N LEU A 62 7.65 16.17 6.47
CA LEU A 62 6.37 16.01 5.80
C LEU A 62 5.95 17.27 5.04
N ARG A 63 6.20 18.47 5.58
CA ARG A 63 5.93 19.75 4.89
C ARG A 63 6.84 19.94 3.69
N GLU A 64 8.12 19.59 3.81
CA GLU A 64 9.06 19.65 2.69
C GLU A 64 8.65 18.67 1.58
N PHE A 65 8.26 17.45 1.96
CA PHE A 65 7.73 16.48 1.03
C PHE A 65 6.47 16.98 0.32
N GLU A 66 5.53 17.58 1.06
CA GLU A 66 4.32 18.20 0.49
C GLU A 66 4.66 19.30 -0.52
N ALA A 67 5.59 20.21 -0.19
CA ALA A 67 6.00 21.30 -1.09
C ALA A 67 6.60 20.78 -2.42
N ILE A 68 7.41 19.73 -2.36
CA ILE A 68 7.96 19.05 -3.56
C ILE A 68 6.84 18.38 -4.36
N ASN A 69 5.86 17.80 -3.66
CA ASN A 69 4.76 17.09 -4.28
C ASN A 69 3.79 18.03 -5.01
N ASP A 70 3.57 19.23 -4.49
CA ASP A 70 2.68 20.25 -5.09
C ASP A 70 3.22 20.77 -6.43
N THR A 71 4.54 20.79 -6.59
CA THR A 71 5.18 21.22 -7.85
C THR A 71 4.84 20.28 -9.02
N ASP A 72 4.47 19.02 -8.74
CA ASP A 72 4.03 18.01 -9.70
C ASP A 72 2.83 17.21 -9.18
N SER A 73 1.85 17.93 -8.62
CA SER A 73 0.58 17.39 -8.07
C SER A 73 -0.18 16.51 -9.07
N GLY A 74 0.17 16.67 -10.35
CA GLY A 74 -0.29 15.90 -11.48
C GLY A 74 0.00 14.39 -11.41
N ARG A 75 1.17 14.02 -10.90
CA ARG A 75 1.79 12.70 -11.12
C ARG A 75 1.84 11.84 -9.85
N HIS A 76 1.78 12.46 -8.69
CA HIS A 76 2.08 11.79 -7.42
C HIS A 76 0.87 11.54 -6.52
N ASN A 77 -0.29 12.14 -6.79
CA ASN A 77 -1.52 11.91 -6.01
C ASN A 77 -2.72 11.50 -6.87
N PRO A 78 -2.75 10.24 -7.36
CA PRO A 78 -3.81 9.75 -8.24
C PRO A 78 -5.19 9.72 -7.56
N ARG A 79 -5.25 9.58 -6.23
CA ARG A 79 -6.53 9.55 -5.48
C ARG A 79 -7.10 10.95 -5.24
N ALA A 80 -6.27 11.97 -5.02
CA ALA A 80 -6.75 13.34 -4.81
C ALA A 80 -7.38 13.95 -6.08
N LYS A 81 -6.81 13.69 -7.27
CA LYS A 81 -7.40 14.14 -8.54
C LYS A 81 -8.83 13.64 -8.73
N SER A 82 -9.04 12.34 -8.51
CA SER A 82 -10.36 11.71 -8.69
C SER A 82 -11.46 12.31 -7.80
N TRP A 83 -11.12 12.92 -6.66
CA TRP A 83 -12.08 13.59 -5.79
C TRP A 83 -12.43 14.99 -6.30
N MET A 84 -11.44 15.81 -6.69
CA MET A 84 -11.70 17.16 -7.23
C MET A 84 -12.45 17.13 -8.56
N ASP A 85 -12.15 16.15 -9.42
CA ASP A 85 -12.87 15.96 -10.69
C ASP A 85 -14.36 15.66 -10.43
N LYS A 86 -14.65 14.78 -9.47
CA LYS A 86 -16.04 14.46 -9.06
C LYS A 86 -16.78 15.65 -8.45
N VAL A 87 -16.09 16.52 -7.71
CA VAL A 87 -16.70 17.72 -7.12
C VAL A 87 -17.03 18.74 -8.21
N LYS A 88 -16.14 18.96 -9.18
CA LYS A 88 -16.41 19.87 -10.32
C LYS A 88 -17.57 19.39 -11.18
N ASP A 89 -17.66 18.09 -11.46
CA ASP A 89 -18.79 17.50 -12.21
C ASP A 89 -20.13 17.68 -11.47
N PHE A 90 -20.12 17.72 -10.14
CA PHE A 90 -21.33 17.90 -9.33
C PHE A 90 -21.80 19.37 -9.24
N PHE A 91 -20.89 20.35 -9.34
CA PHE A 91 -21.20 21.78 -9.32
C PHE A 91 -21.34 22.41 -10.71
N ALA A 92 -20.99 21.69 -11.78
CA ALA A 92 -21.21 22.09 -13.16
C ALA A 92 -22.63 21.74 -13.68
N GLN A 93 -23.51 21.29 -12.78
CA GLN A 93 -24.91 20.91 -13.05
C GLN A 93 -25.89 21.98 -12.54
#